data_AF-A0A946W7E8-F1
#
_entry.id   AF-A0A946W7E8-F1
#
_cell.length_a   1.000
_cell.length_b   1.000
_cell.length_c   1.000
_cell.angle_alpha   90.00
_cell.angle_beta   90.00
_cell.angle_gamma   90.00
#
_symmetry.space_group_name_H-M   'P 1'
#
loop_
_entity.id
_entity.type
_entity.pdbx_description
1 polymer ?
#
loop_
_entity_poly.entity_id
_entity_poly.type
_entity_poly.pdbx_seq_one_letter_code
_entity_poly.pdbx_strand_id
1 'polypeptide(L)' 'PFINDKKNLIISAHGNSLRAILKDLFKVNDIEIPNYEFPTGNPLLIEFGSDINTIVSARYLDAERAKVLPEI' A
#
# COMPACT_ATOMS: atom_id res chain seq x y z
N PRO A 1 1.26 -13.06 -9.77
CA PRO A 1 2.21 -13.43 -10.87
C PRO A 1 3.57 -12.71 -10.78
N PHE A 2 3.63 -11.39 -10.57
CA PHE A 2 4.92 -10.64 -10.62
C PHE A 2 5.64 -10.44 -9.28
N ILE A 3 4.93 -10.43 -8.15
CA ILE A 3 5.56 -10.22 -6.83
C ILE A 3 6.43 -11.42 -6.41
N ASN A 4 6.09 -12.64 -6.85
CA ASN A 4 6.86 -13.85 -6.54
C ASN A 4 8.21 -13.92 -7.29
N ASP A 5 8.41 -13.07 -8.30
CA ASP A 5 9.64 -13.04 -9.10
C ASP A 5 10.76 -12.21 -8.44
N LYS A 6 10.57 -11.74 -7.20
CA LYS A 6 11.50 -10.85 -6.48
C LYS A 6 11.88 -9.59 -7.27
N LYS A 7 10.95 -9.11 -8.10
CA LYS A 7 11.10 -7.88 -8.89
C LYS A 7 10.36 -6.74 -8.21
N ASN A 8 10.86 -5.52 -8.42
CA ASN A 8 10.13 -4.32 -8.03
C ASN A 8 8.92 -4.14 -8.95
N LEU A 9 7.75 -3.93 -8.35
CA LEU A 9 6.50 -3.67 -9.07
C LEU A 9 6.07 -2.22 -8.83
N ILE A 10 5.68 -1.54 -9.91
CA ILE A 10 5.04 -0.22 -9.84
C ILE A 10 3.59 -0.40 -10.28
N ILE A 11 2.66 0.11 -9.48
CA ILE A 11 1.22 0.13 -9.78
C ILE A 11 0.78 1.58 -9.89
N SER A 12 0.17 1.93 -11.02
CA SER A 12 -0.49 3.22 -11.23
C SER A 12 -1.98 2.98 -11.43
N ALA A 13 -2.80 3.46 -10.51
CA ALA A 13 -4.24 3.26 -10.51
C ALA A 13 -4.97 4.44 -9.84
N HIS A 14 -6.29 4.30 -9.66
CA HIS A 14 -7.13 5.29 -9.01
C HIS A 14 -7.39 4.94 -7.54
N GLY A 15 -7.85 5.91 -6.75
CA GLY A 15 -8.00 5.79 -5.30
C GLY A 15 -8.80 4.56 -4.84
N ASN A 16 -9.92 4.23 -5.47
CA ASN A 16 -10.73 3.07 -5.06
C ASN A 16 -10.03 1.73 -5.33
N SER A 17 -9.32 1.61 -6.46
CA SER A 17 -8.53 0.41 -6.76
C SER A 17 -7.34 0.27 -5.82
N LEU A 18 -6.66 1.38 -5.50
CA LEU A 18 -5.58 1.39 -4.52
C LEU A 18 -6.07 1.04 -3.11
N ARG A 19 -7.26 1.50 -2.71
CA ARG A 19 -7.90 1.08 -1.45
C ARG A 19 -8.21 -0.40 -1.43
N ALA A 20 -8.72 -0.97 -2.52
CA ALA A 20 -8.96 -2.41 -2.59
C ALA A 20 -7.66 -3.22 -2.41
N ILE A 21 -6.55 -2.78 -3.01
CA ILE A 21 -5.23 -3.39 -2.84
C ILE A 21 -4.76 -3.23 -1.38
N LEU A 22 -4.83 -2.03 -0.82
CA LEU A 22 -4.42 -1.76 0.56
C LEU A 22 -5.26 -2.55 1.57
N LYS A 23 -6.57 -2.71 1.34
CA LYS A 23 -7.44 -3.54 2.16
C LYS A 23 -6.93 -4.98 2.22
N ASP A 24 -6.61 -5.57 1.07
CA ASP A 24 -6.14 -6.95 1.02
C ASP A 24 -4.73 -7.11 1.59
N LEU A 25 -3.83 -6.17 1.32
CA LEU A 25 -2.44 -6.22 1.80
C LEU A 25 -2.33 -6.03 3.32
N PHE A 26 -3.03 -5.04 3.88
CA PHE A 26 -2.95 -4.68 5.30
C PHE A 26 -4.10 -5.27 6.13
N LYS A 27 -4.93 -6.14 5.53
CA LYS A 27 -6.08 -6.79 6.19
C LYS A 27 -7.01 -5.82 6.92
N VAL A 28 -7.24 -4.66 6.31
CA VAL A 28 -8.10 -3.59 6.85
C VAL A 28 -9.58 -4.00 6.79
N ASN A 29 -10.33 -3.67 7.83
CA ASN A 29 -11.77 -3.93 7.87
C ASN A 29 -12.56 -3.02 6.91
N ASP A 30 -13.72 -3.50 6.44
CA ASP A 30 -14.61 -2.73 5.55
C ASP A 30 -15.10 -1.40 6.15
N ILE A 31 -15.18 -1.33 7.47
CA ILE A 31 -15.62 -0.12 8.17
C ILE A 31 -14.50 0.94 8.19
N GLU A 32 -13.24 0.51 8.15
CA GLU A 32 -12.08 1.38 8.28
C GLU A 32 -11.53 1.82 6.92
N ILE A 33 -11.76 1.04 5.86
CA ILE A 33 -11.23 1.34 4.52
C ILE A 33 -11.55 2.75 3.98
N PRO A 34 -12.73 3.36 4.25
CA PRO A 34 -13.02 4.71 3.79
C PRO A 34 -12.12 5.78 4.41
N ASN A 35 -11.50 5.51 5.56
CA ASN A 35 -10.64 6.47 6.27
C ASN A 35 -9.23 6.57 5.66
N TYR A 36 -8.86 5.65 4.77
CA TYR A 36 -7.54 5.66 4.13
C TYR A 36 -7.61 6.38 2.77
N GLU A 37 -6.81 7.43 2.63
CA GLU A 37 -6.70 8.23 1.41
C GLU A 37 -5.28 8.20 0.87
N PHE A 38 -5.19 8.26 -0.46
CA PHE A 38 -3.91 8.32 -1.17
C PHE A 38 -3.65 9.75 -1.66
N PRO A 39 -2.53 10.38 -1.28
CA PRO A 39 -2.10 11.64 -1.86
C PRO A 39 -1.78 11.47 -3.34
N THR A 40 -2.32 12.35 -4.19
CA THR A 40 -2.06 12.30 -5.64
C THR A 40 -0.58 12.58 -5.93
N GLY A 41 0.05 11.70 -6.70
CA GLY A 41 1.44 11.88 -7.15
C GLY A 41 2.50 11.75 -6.04
N ASN A 42 2.18 11.09 -4.92
CA ASN A 42 3.15 10.73 -3.90
C ASN A 42 3.20 9.18 -3.78
N PRO A 43 4.26 8.53 -4.29
CA PRO A 43 4.34 7.08 -4.28
C PRO A 43 4.37 6.49 -2.86
N LEU A 44 3.60 5.43 -2.66
CA LEU A 44 3.66 4.58 -1.47
C LEU A 44 4.61 3.42 -1.74
N LEU A 45 5.74 3.38 -1.02
CA LEU A 45 6.67 2.26 -1.03
C LEU A 45 6.22 1.24 0.03
N ILE A 46 6.04 -0.01 -0.40
CA ILE A 46 5.74 -1.14 0.48
C ILE A 46 6.87 -2.15 0.31
N GLU A 47 7.52 -2.49 1.42
CA GLU A 47 8.56 -3.51 1.48
C GLU A 47 7.96 -4.79 2.04
N PHE A 48 8.11 -5.88 1.28
CA PHE A 48 7.69 -7.20 1.69
C PHE A 48 8.85 -7.98 2.29
N GLY A 49 8.52 -8.92 3.19
CA GLY A 49 9.48 -9.84 3.78
C GLY A 49 9.87 -10.97 2.83
N SER A 50 10.21 -12.12 3.38
CA SER A 50 10.51 -13.32 2.59
C SER A 50 9.31 -13.85 1.80
N ASP A 51 8.09 -13.46 2.19
CA ASP A 51 6.84 -13.74 1.50
C ASP A 51 6.02 -12.46 1.28
N ILE A 52 5.07 -12.55 0.34
CA ILE A 52 4.16 -11.46 -0.03
C ILE A 52 3.13 -11.12 1.05
N ASN A 53 2.92 -12.02 2.02
CA ASN A 53 1.90 -11.81 3.07
C ASN A 53 2.45 -11.00 4.24
N THR A 54 3.78 -10.87 4.34
CA THR A 54 4.45 -10.13 5.40
C THR A 54 4.93 -8.80 4.86
N ILE A 55 4.29 -7.72 5.29
CA ILE A 55 4.80 -6.36 5.05
C ILE A 55 5.82 -6.07 6.15
N VAL A 56 6.97 -5.49 5.77
CA VAL A 56 8.05 -5.10 6.70
C VAL A 56 8.01 -3.61 6.95
N SER A 57 7.70 -2.82 5.91
CA SER A 57 7.56 -1.38 6.02
C SER A 57 6.60 -0.84 4.96
N ALA A 58 5.95 0.27 5.29
CA ALA A 58 5.18 1.04 4.35
C ALA A 58 5.40 2.54 4.61
N ARG A 59 5.78 3.28 3.58
CA ARG A 59 5.99 4.73 3.70
C ARG A 59 5.78 5.45 2.39
N TYR A 60 5.30 6.68 2.49
CA TYR A 60 5.31 7.60 1.37
C TYR A 60 6.74 8.07 1.08
N LEU A 61 7.06 8.27 -0.21
CA LEU A 61 8.37 8.77 -0.62
C LEU A 61 8.54 10.27 -0.33
N ASP A 62 7.44 11.01 -0.29
CA ASP A 62 7.37 12.39 0.17
C ASP A 62 6.66 12.43 1.53
N ALA A 63 7.42 12.75 2.57
CA ALA A 63 6.95 12.76 3.96
C ALA A 63 6.02 13.94 4.26
N GLU A 64 6.17 15.08 3.59
CA GLU A 64 5.35 16.28 3.83
C GLU A 64 3.92 16.08 3.34
N ARG A 65 3.75 15.27 2.29
CA ARG A 65 2.45 14.91 1.72
C ARG A 65 1.96 13.54 2.16
N ALA A 66 2.55 12.95 3.19
CA ALA A 66 2.15 11.65 3.69
C ALA A 66 0.73 11.68 4.26
N LYS A 67 0.03 10.56 4.10
CA LYS A 67 -1.28 10.30 4.73
C LYS A 67 -1.13 9.14 5.71
N VAL A 68 -2.12 9.00 6.59
CA VAL A 68 -2.18 7.88 7.54
C VAL A 68 -2.23 6.57 6.78
N LEU A 69 -1.46 5.59 7.24
CA LEU A 69 -1.44 4.22 6.73
C LEU A 69 -1.96 3.26 7.82
N PRO A 70 -2.50 2.10 7.43
CA PRO A 70 -2.85 1.06 8.39
C PRO A 70 -1.61 0.54 9.11
N GLU A 71 -1.82 -0.05 10.28
CA GLU A 71 -0.79 -0.83 10.96
C GLU A 71 -0.44 -2.10 10.16
N ILE A 72 0.79 -2.58 10.35
CA ILE A 72 1.38 -3.74 9.67
C ILE A 72 1.39 -4.94 10.61
#